data_AF-A0A8J7PPE2-F1
#
_entry.id   AF-A0A8J7PPE2-F1
#
_cell.length_a   1.000
_cell.length_b   1.000
_cell.length_c   1.000
_cell.angle_alpha   90.00
_cell.angle_beta   90.00
_cell.angle_gamma   90.00
#
_symmetry.space_group_name_H-M   'P 1'
#
loop_
_entity.id
_entity.type
_entity.pdbx_description
1 polymer ?
#
loop_
_entity_poly.entity_id
_entity_poly.type
_entity_poly.pdbx_seq_one_letter_code
_entity_poly.pdbx_strand_id
1 'polypeptide(L)'
;MPAWSAGPFVLLLLTIALLPLLAARWWHHNRNKAVVVAVIAVPTAGYLLSLGDAGRAGLLHELGEYFSFISLLLALYVISGGIVLRGDLPGRPRTNLLFLACGAVLSGVIGTTGASMILIRPVLRINSSRRLTSHIPVFFIFSVSNMGGLLTPLGDPPLFLGFLKGVDF
;
A
#
# COMPACT_ATOMS: atom_id res chain seq x y z
N MET A 1 -17.05 12.43 -19.50
CA MET A 1 -15.61 12.56 -19.79
C MET A 1 -15.31 11.74 -21.05
N PRO A 2 -14.62 12.30 -22.06
CA PRO A 2 -14.32 11.57 -23.29
C PRO A 2 -13.26 10.49 -23.05
N ALA A 3 -13.38 9.32 -23.68
CA ALA A 3 -12.56 8.14 -23.39
C ALA A 3 -11.04 8.33 -23.54
N TRP A 4 -10.60 9.29 -24.37
CA TRP A 4 -9.19 9.61 -24.55
C TRP A 4 -8.55 10.25 -23.30
N SER A 5 -9.33 10.81 -22.37
CA SER A 5 -8.80 11.38 -21.12
C SER A 5 -8.23 10.33 -20.16
N ALA A 6 -8.56 9.05 -20.36
CA ALA A 6 -7.96 7.93 -19.62
C ALA A 6 -6.57 7.52 -20.16
N GLY A 7 -6.18 8.02 -21.34
CA GLY A 7 -4.93 7.67 -22.02
C GLY A 7 -3.68 7.81 -21.14
N PRO A 8 -3.46 8.95 -20.43
CA PRO A 8 -2.31 9.11 -19.55
C PRO A 8 -2.27 8.10 -18.40
N PHE A 9 -3.43 7.77 -17.82
CA PHE A 9 -3.53 6.78 -16.75
C PHE A 9 -3.18 5.38 -17.25
N VAL A 10 -3.74 4.95 -18.38
CA VAL A 10 -3.43 3.66 -19.01
C VAL A 10 -1.96 3.57 -19.39
N LEU A 11 -1.41 4.64 -19.97
CA LEU A 11 0.01 4.71 -20.33
C LEU A 11 0.90 4.56 -19.09
N LEU A 12 0.56 5.24 -17.98
CA LEU A 12 1.30 5.13 -16.73
C LEU A 12 1.25 3.71 -16.16
N LEU A 13 0.10 3.03 -16.19
CA LEU A 13 -0.01 1.63 -15.77
C LEU A 13 0.83 0.68 -16.63
N LEU A 14 0.75 0.81 -17.96
CA LEU A 14 1.55 -0.01 -18.89
C LEU A 14 3.04 0.22 -18.68
N THR A 15 3.44 1.47 -18.45
CA THR A 15 4.81 1.88 -18.18
C THR A 15 5.33 1.20 -16.91
N ILE A 16 4.57 1.27 -15.81
CA ILE A 16 4.95 0.63 -14.53
C ILE A 16 4.97 -0.90 -14.64
N ALA A 17 4.13 -1.50 -15.49
CA ALA A 17 4.12 -2.95 -15.70
C ALA A 17 5.28 -3.44 -16.58
N LEU A 18 5.60 -2.72 -17.67
CA LEU A 18 6.52 -3.18 -18.71
C LEU A 18 7.98 -2.75 -18.49
N LEU A 19 8.23 -1.50 -18.06
CA LEU A 19 9.61 -1.00 -17.90
C LEU A 19 10.46 -1.75 -16.87
N PRO A 20 9.94 -2.24 -15.73
CA PRO A 20 10.73 -3.08 -14.83
C PRO A 20 11.18 -4.38 -15.51
N LEU A 21 10.37 -4.93 -16.42
CA LEU A 21 10.66 -6.18 -17.13
C LEU A 21 11.63 -5.96 -18.29
N LEU A 22 11.45 -4.89 -19.06
CA LEU A 22 12.26 -4.58 -20.24
C LEU A 22 13.61 -3.92 -19.91
N ALA A 23 13.65 -3.09 -18.87
CA ALA A 23 14.79 -2.24 -18.55
C ALA A 23 15.05 -2.13 -17.03
N ALA A 24 15.09 -3.27 -16.33
CA ALA A 24 15.22 -3.37 -14.87
C ALA A 24 16.30 -2.44 -14.29
N ARG A 25 17.55 -2.53 -14.79
CA ARG A 25 18.69 -1.74 -14.26
C ARG A 25 18.46 -0.23 -14.33
N TRP A 26 17.79 0.24 -15.38
CA TRP A 26 17.45 1.65 -15.53
C TRP A 26 16.27 2.02 -14.65
N TRP A 27 15.21 1.22 -14.65
CA TRP A 27 13.98 1.48 -13.90
C TRP A 27 14.19 1.56 -12.38
N HIS A 28 15.09 0.74 -11.81
CA HIS A 28 15.30 0.72 -10.36
C HIS A 28 15.77 2.07 -9.79
N HIS A 29 16.39 2.92 -10.59
CA HIS A 29 16.83 4.23 -10.16
C HIS A 29 15.64 5.18 -9.95
N ASN A 30 15.49 5.72 -8.73
CA ASN A 30 14.34 6.56 -8.38
C ASN A 30 14.21 7.82 -9.25
N ARG A 31 15.33 8.36 -9.76
CA ARG A 31 15.34 9.46 -10.72
C ARG A 31 14.57 9.11 -12.00
N ASN A 32 14.75 7.91 -12.52
CA ASN A 32 14.13 7.49 -13.77
C ASN A 32 12.62 7.29 -13.59
N LYS A 33 12.20 6.74 -12.45
CA LYS A 33 10.78 6.67 -12.06
C LYS A 33 10.16 8.06 -11.98
N ALA A 34 10.86 9.02 -11.35
CA ALA A 34 10.38 10.40 -11.23
C ALA A 34 10.25 11.07 -12.61
N VAL A 35 11.24 10.89 -13.50
CA VAL A 35 11.19 11.42 -14.87
C VAL A 35 10.01 10.84 -15.64
N VAL A 36 9.82 9.52 -15.60
CA VAL A 36 8.72 8.86 -16.30
C VAL A 36 7.36 9.36 -15.82
N VAL A 37 7.16 9.42 -14.50
CA VAL A 37 5.91 9.94 -13.93
C VAL A 37 5.73 11.41 -14.31
N ALA A 38 6.77 12.24 -14.25
CA ALA A 38 6.68 13.66 -14.61
C ALA A 38 6.33 13.87 -16.08
N VAL A 39 6.91 13.09 -17.00
CA VAL A 39 6.64 13.18 -18.45
C VAL A 39 5.16 12.92 -18.76
N ILE A 40 4.50 12.05 -17.99
CA ILE A 40 3.07 11.74 -18.18
C ILE A 40 2.18 12.72 -17.38
N ALA A 41 2.57 13.06 -16.15
CA ALA A 41 1.77 13.88 -15.24
C ALA A 41 1.75 15.36 -15.64
N VAL A 42 2.87 15.94 -16.08
CA VAL A 42 2.96 17.38 -16.40
C VAL A 42 2.04 17.78 -17.57
N PRO A 43 2.00 17.07 -18.70
CA PRO A 43 1.04 17.37 -19.78
C PRO A 43 -0.41 17.20 -19.33
N THR A 44 -0.69 16.18 -18.50
CA THR A 44 -2.03 15.92 -17.96
C THR A 44 -2.47 17.08 -17.05
N ALA A 45 -1.59 17.56 -16.18
CA ALA A 45 -1.85 18.73 -15.34
C ALA A 45 -2.04 19.99 -16.20
N GLY A 46 -1.20 20.21 -17.22
CA GLY A 46 -1.35 21.33 -18.15
C GLY A 46 -2.69 21.32 -18.88
N TYR A 47 -3.16 20.15 -19.32
CA TYR A 47 -4.49 19.98 -19.89
C TYR A 47 -5.60 20.32 -18.89
N LEU A 48 -5.54 19.83 -17.65
CA LEU A 48 -6.52 20.15 -16.60
C LEU A 48 -6.54 21.66 -16.28
N LEU A 49 -5.39 22.31 -16.26
CA LEU A 49 -5.31 23.76 -16.05
C LEU A 49 -5.88 24.56 -17.23
N SER A 50 -5.85 24.01 -18.45
CA SER A 50 -6.43 24.63 -19.64
C SER A 50 -7.96 24.60 -19.68
N LEU A 51 -8.60 23.72 -18.89
CA LEU A 51 -10.06 23.64 -18.71
C LEU A 51 -10.63 24.76 -17.82
N GLY A 52 -9.82 25.74 -17.41
CA GLY A 52 -10.24 26.88 -16.59
C GLY A 52 -10.45 26.53 -15.12
N ASP A 53 -11.31 27.28 -14.44
CA ASP A 53 -11.46 27.21 -12.98
C ASP A 53 -12.00 25.87 -12.49
N ALA A 54 -12.85 25.20 -13.27
CA ALA A 54 -13.34 23.86 -12.95
C ALA A 54 -12.22 22.82 -12.90
N GLY A 55 -11.28 22.87 -13.87
CA GLY A 55 -10.13 21.96 -13.91
C GLY A 55 -9.10 22.25 -12.80
N ARG A 56 -8.89 23.53 -12.48
CA ARG A 56 -8.04 23.95 -11.35
C ARG A 56 -8.60 23.49 -10.01
N ALA A 57 -9.90 23.69 -9.78
CA ALA A 57 -10.56 23.28 -8.55
C ALA A 57 -10.50 21.75 -8.37
N GLY A 58 -10.76 20.98 -9.43
CA GLY A 58 -10.65 19.52 -9.40
C GLY A 58 -9.22 19.05 -9.09
N LEU A 59 -8.21 19.65 -9.72
CA LEU A 59 -6.80 19.33 -9.46
C LEU A 59 -6.41 19.61 -8.01
N LEU A 60 -6.79 20.77 -7.47
CA LEU A 60 -6.47 21.13 -6.08
C LEU A 60 -7.19 20.24 -5.07
N HIS A 61 -8.43 19.86 -5.35
CA HIS A 61 -9.19 18.95 -4.51
C HIS A 61 -8.52 17.56 -4.43
N GLU A 62 -8.20 16.96 -5.58
CA GLU A 62 -7.52 15.65 -5.64
C GLU A 62 -6.11 15.71 -5.03
N LEU A 63 -5.37 16.82 -5.19
CA LEU A 63 -4.08 17.01 -4.52
C LEU A 63 -4.23 17.04 -2.99
N GLY A 64 -5.30 17.66 -2.48
CA GLY A 64 -5.62 17.68 -1.05
C GLY A 64 -5.94 16.30 -0.50
N GLU A 65 -6.73 15.50 -1.22
CA GLU A 65 -7.00 14.09 -0.87
C GLU A 65 -5.70 13.28 -0.88
N TYR A 66 -4.87 13.43 -1.92
CA TYR A 66 -3.60 12.73 -2.05
C TYR A 66 -2.62 13.10 -0.93
N PHE A 67 -2.54 14.37 -0.56
CA PHE A 67 -1.72 14.83 0.57
C PHE A 67 -2.19 14.23 1.90
N SER A 68 -3.50 14.22 2.13
CA SER A 68 -4.11 13.63 3.33
C SER A 68 -3.84 12.13 3.40
N PHE A 69 -3.97 11.44 2.27
CA PHE A 69 -3.67 10.02 2.13
C PHE A 69 -2.18 9.71 2.40
N ILE A 70 -1.25 10.45 1.80
CA ILE A 70 0.19 10.29 2.08
C ILE A 70 0.50 10.53 3.56
N SER A 71 -0.10 11.57 4.15
CA SER A 71 0.13 11.91 5.56
C SER A 71 -0.33 10.78 6.49
N LEU A 72 -1.47 10.16 6.18
CA LEU A 72 -1.96 8.97 6.89
C LEU A 72 -0.98 7.80 6.77
N LEU A 73 -0.55 7.47 5.54
CA LEU A 73 0.41 6.38 5.32
C LEU A 73 1.74 6.64 6.03
N LEU A 74 2.20 7.89 6.04
CA LEU A 74 3.41 8.30 6.75
C LEU A 74 3.25 8.12 8.27
N ALA A 75 2.14 8.59 8.84
CA ALA A 75 1.85 8.39 10.26
C ALA A 75 1.79 6.91 10.61
N LEU A 76 1.09 6.11 9.81
CA LEU A 76 1.01 4.65 9.98
C LEU A 76 2.39 4.00 9.93
N TYR A 77 3.22 4.39 8.97
CA TYR A 77 4.59 3.88 8.82
C TYR A 77 5.49 4.26 9.99
N VAL A 78 5.44 5.51 10.46
CA VAL A 78 6.24 5.99 11.60
C VAL A 78 5.83 5.30 12.89
N ILE A 79 4.52 5.23 13.17
CA ILE A 79 3.99 4.60 14.38
C ILE A 79 4.27 3.09 14.36
N SER A 80 3.90 2.39 13.28
CA SER A 80 4.07 0.95 13.15
C SER A 80 5.55 0.54 13.09
N GLY A 81 6.38 1.33 12.40
CA GLY A 81 7.82 1.09 12.29
C GLY A 81 8.58 1.33 13.59
N GLY A 82 8.08 2.20 14.47
CA GLY A 82 8.63 2.43 15.81
C GLY A 82 8.32 1.32 16.81
N ILE A 83 7.27 0.52 16.58
CA ILE A 83 6.87 -0.56 17.47
C ILE A 83 7.70 -1.81 17.18
N VAL A 84 8.57 -2.18 18.11
CA VAL A 84 9.35 -3.41 18.03
C VAL A 84 8.88 -4.39 19.09
N LEU A 85 8.11 -5.39 18.67
CA LEU A 85 7.71 -6.49 19.55
C LEU A 85 8.92 -7.41 19.80
N ARG A 86 9.32 -7.51 21.07
CA ARG A 86 10.35 -8.44 21.54
C ARG A 86 9.70 -9.49 22.44
N GLY A 87 10.01 -10.76 22.17
CA GLY A 87 9.57 -11.88 22.96
C GLY A 87 10.25 -13.14 22.47
N ASP A 88 10.54 -14.06 23.38
CA ASP A 88 11.05 -15.39 23.05
C ASP A 88 9.90 -16.39 23.18
N LEU A 89 9.10 -16.48 22.12
CA LEU A 89 8.02 -17.45 22.05
C LEU A 89 8.50 -18.71 21.32
N PRO A 90 8.13 -19.90 21.81
CA PRO A 90 8.47 -21.13 21.13
C PRO A 90 7.72 -21.22 19.80
N GLY A 91 8.43 -21.56 18.72
CA GLY A 91 7.93 -21.73 17.35
C GLY A 91 7.03 -22.96 17.15
N ARG A 92 6.03 -23.15 18.02
CA ARG A 92 5.03 -24.21 17.93
C ARG A 92 3.92 -23.83 16.94
N PRO A 93 3.28 -24.80 16.28
CA PRO A 93 2.17 -24.54 15.35
C PRO A 93 1.04 -23.70 15.97
N ARG A 94 0.68 -23.99 17.24
CA ARG A 94 -0.34 -23.23 17.99
C ARG A 94 0.04 -21.76 18.17
N THR A 95 1.32 -21.49 18.47
CA THR A 95 1.83 -20.11 18.63
C THR A 95 1.71 -19.34 17.33
N ASN A 96 2.09 -19.96 16.21
CA ASN A 96 1.99 -19.32 14.89
C ASN A 96 0.54 -19.08 14.48
N LEU A 97 -0.36 -20.05 14.72
CA LEU A 97 -1.77 -19.88 14.44
C LEU A 97 -2.36 -18.71 15.24
N LEU A 98 -2.03 -18.61 16.53
CA LEU A 98 -2.47 -17.50 17.37
C LEU A 98 -1.91 -16.16 16.86
N PHE A 99 -0.63 -16.11 16.48
CA PHE A 99 -0.01 -14.91 15.91
C PHE A 99 -0.70 -14.46 14.62
N LEU A 100 -1.04 -15.40 13.73
CA LEU A 100 -1.75 -15.12 12.49
C LEU A 100 -3.18 -14.64 12.76
N ALA A 101 -3.90 -15.29 13.68
CA ALA A 101 -5.25 -14.90 14.06
C ALA A 101 -5.29 -13.50 14.70
N CYS A 102 -4.39 -13.23 15.67
CA CYS A 102 -4.25 -11.90 16.25
C CYS A 102 -3.87 -10.86 15.19
N GLY A 103 -2.97 -11.21 14.26
CA GLY A 103 -2.60 -10.33 13.15
C GLY A 103 -3.78 -9.98 12.25
N ALA A 104 -4.61 -10.95 11.91
CA ALA A 104 -5.80 -10.75 11.08
C ALA A 104 -6.87 -9.88 11.77
N VAL A 105 -6.97 -9.94 13.10
CA VAL A 105 -7.85 -9.03 13.85
C VAL A 105 -7.23 -7.62 13.92
N LEU A 106 -5.93 -7.53 14.21
CA LEU A 106 -5.23 -6.25 14.30
C LEU A 106 -5.21 -5.48 12.98
N SER A 107 -5.12 -6.17 11.84
CA SER A 107 -5.21 -5.55 10.51
C SER A 107 -6.54 -4.86 10.26
N GLY A 108 -7.63 -5.33 10.85
CA GLY A 108 -8.93 -4.66 10.80
C GLY A 108 -8.98 -3.38 11.64
N VAL A 109 -8.07 -3.17 12.58
CA VAL A 109 -8.06 -1.96 13.44
C VAL A 109 -7.02 -0.95 12.97
N ILE A 110 -5.81 -1.41 12.67
CA ILE A 110 -4.64 -0.57 12.39
C ILE A 110 -4.34 -0.53 10.87
N GLY A 111 -4.99 -1.38 10.08
CA GLY A 111 -4.68 -1.58 8.67
C GLY A 111 -3.71 -2.73 8.43
N THR A 112 -3.89 -3.44 7.33
CA THR A 112 -3.06 -4.56 6.85
C THR A 112 -1.60 -4.17 6.73
N THR A 113 -1.31 -2.95 6.27
CA THR A 113 0.06 -2.44 6.10
C THR A 113 0.76 -2.24 7.44
N GLY A 114 0.10 -1.59 8.40
CA GLY A 114 0.65 -1.35 9.74
C GLY A 114 0.83 -2.65 10.53
N ALA A 115 -0.22 -3.49 10.56
CA ALA A 115 -0.17 -4.80 11.21
C ALA A 115 0.93 -5.69 10.62
N SER A 116 1.09 -5.70 9.29
CA SER A 116 2.15 -6.45 8.62
C SER A 116 3.53 -5.96 9.02
N MET A 117 3.74 -4.64 9.07
CA MET A 117 5.02 -4.03 9.43
C MET A 117 5.45 -4.37 10.86
N ILE A 118 4.50 -4.39 11.80
CA ILE A 118 4.73 -4.74 13.21
C ILE A 118 5.02 -6.24 13.37
N LEU A 119 4.22 -7.11 12.74
CA LEU A 119 4.17 -8.54 13.06
C LEU A 119 5.09 -9.42 12.20
N ILE A 120 5.49 -9.00 11.01
CA ILE A 120 6.32 -9.84 10.13
C ILE A 120 7.66 -10.18 10.78
N ARG A 121 8.29 -9.22 11.46
CA ARG A 121 9.60 -9.43 12.10
C ARG A 121 9.52 -10.42 13.27
N PRO A 122 8.58 -10.29 14.22
CA PRO A 122 8.34 -11.31 15.24
C PRO A 122 8.07 -12.71 14.68
N VAL A 123 7.20 -12.82 13.67
CA VAL A 123 6.84 -14.12 13.08
C VAL A 123 8.05 -14.83 12.50
N LEU A 124 8.91 -14.09 11.78
CA LEU A 124 10.17 -14.63 11.25
C LEU A 124 11.14 -15.02 12.37
N ARG A 125 11.25 -14.21 13.43
CA ARG A 125 12.15 -14.49 14.57
C ARG A 125 11.74 -15.74 15.34
N ILE A 126 10.47 -15.87 15.70
CA ILE A 126 9.90 -17.01 16.44
C ILE A 126 10.19 -18.34 15.72
N ASN A 127 10.23 -18.31 14.39
CA ASN A 127 10.41 -19.49 13.57
C ASN A 127 11.84 -19.69 13.04
N SER A 128 12.77 -18.79 13.37
CA SER A 128 14.15 -18.81 12.85
C SER A 128 14.93 -20.11 13.16
N SER A 129 14.58 -20.80 14.25
CA SER A 129 15.20 -22.07 14.66
C SER A 129 14.67 -23.30 13.90
N ARG A 130 13.63 -23.15 13.05
CA ARG A 130 13.03 -24.27 12.30
C ARG A 130 13.67 -24.42 10.92
N ARG A 131 13.81 -25.68 10.46
CA ARG A 131 14.32 -25.99 9.11
C ARG A 131 13.35 -25.66 7.97
N LEU A 132 12.04 -25.77 8.21
CA LEU A 132 10.98 -25.55 7.20
C LEU A 132 10.13 -24.35 7.60
N THR A 133 10.45 -23.18 7.06
CA THR A 133 9.80 -21.90 7.43
C THR A 133 9.16 -21.16 6.27
N SER A 134 9.42 -21.55 5.02
CA SER A 134 8.97 -20.82 3.82
C SER A 134 7.45 -20.68 3.71
N HIS A 135 6.67 -21.60 4.28
CA HIS A 135 5.21 -21.53 4.24
C HIS A 135 4.64 -20.46 5.20
N ILE A 136 5.36 -20.11 6.26
CA ILE A 136 4.85 -19.23 7.33
C ILE A 136 4.64 -17.80 6.83
N PRO A 137 5.61 -17.16 6.12
CA PRO A 137 5.38 -15.86 5.50
C PRO A 137 4.26 -15.88 4.46
N VAL A 138 4.08 -17.00 3.74
CA VAL A 138 3.00 -17.13 2.74
C VAL A 138 1.63 -17.09 3.42
N PHE A 139 1.43 -17.89 4.47
CA PHE A 139 0.19 -17.84 5.26
C PHE A 139 -0.01 -16.47 5.91
N PHE A 140 1.06 -15.82 6.39
CA PHE A 140 1.00 -14.47 6.91
C PHE A 140 0.48 -13.47 5.88
N ILE A 141 1.03 -13.50 4.66
CA ILE A 141 0.61 -12.61 3.58
C ILE A 141 -0.87 -12.82 3.25
N PHE A 142 -1.32 -14.06 3.09
CA PHE A 142 -2.72 -14.31 2.76
C PHE A 142 -3.67 -13.90 3.90
N SER A 143 -3.40 -14.33 5.13
CA SER A 143 -4.32 -14.11 6.25
C SER A 143 -4.28 -12.68 6.79
N VAL A 144 -3.09 -12.13 7.05
CA VAL A 144 -2.93 -10.82 7.70
C VAL A 144 -2.88 -9.69 6.69
N SER A 145 -2.08 -9.85 5.62
CA SER A 145 -1.83 -8.74 4.68
C SER A 145 -2.93 -8.58 3.63
N ASN A 146 -3.63 -9.65 3.23
CA ASN A 146 -4.67 -9.58 2.19
C ASN A 146 -6.08 -9.71 2.78
N MET A 147 -6.36 -10.77 3.54
CA MET A 147 -7.72 -11.00 4.06
C MET A 147 -8.05 -10.14 5.29
N GLY A 148 -7.04 -9.81 6.10
CA GLY A 148 -7.25 -9.15 7.38
C GLY A 148 -7.76 -7.72 7.30
N GLY A 149 -7.69 -7.07 6.13
CA GLY A 149 -8.23 -5.73 5.89
C GLY A 149 -9.70 -5.71 5.47
N LEU A 150 -10.30 -6.87 5.18
CA LEU A 150 -11.69 -6.97 4.71
C LEU A 150 -12.73 -6.66 5.80
N LEU A 151 -12.31 -6.60 7.07
CA LEU A 151 -13.21 -6.43 8.21
C LEU A 151 -13.60 -4.97 8.46
N THR A 152 -12.83 -4.00 7.96
CA THR A 152 -13.11 -2.57 8.16
C THR A 152 -12.63 -1.71 6.98
N PRO A 153 -13.25 -0.55 6.72
CA PRO A 153 -12.81 0.39 5.69
C PRO A 153 -11.47 1.07 6.00
N LEU A 154 -10.97 0.95 7.24
CA LEU A 154 -9.63 1.41 7.65
C LEU A 154 -8.54 0.39 7.31
N GLY A 155 -8.93 -0.83 6.94
CA GLY A 155 -8.08 -2.01 6.82
C GLY A 155 -7.08 -1.95 5.67
N ASP A 156 -7.41 -1.28 4.57
CA ASP A 156 -6.50 -1.11 3.45
C ASP A 156 -6.55 0.31 2.86
N PRO A 157 -5.46 0.77 2.21
CA PRO A 157 -5.41 2.11 1.65
C PRO A 157 -6.51 2.41 0.60
N PRO A 158 -6.92 1.45 -0.27
CA PRO A 158 -8.01 1.67 -1.22
C PRO A 158 -9.40 1.80 -0.60
N LEU A 159 -9.78 0.98 0.39
CA LEU A 159 -11.08 1.10 1.07
C LEU A 159 -11.16 2.41 1.85
N PHE A 160 -10.06 2.85 2.45
CA PHE A 160 -10.01 4.15 3.11
C PHE A 160 -10.23 5.30 2.13
N LEU A 161 -9.63 5.22 0.93
CA LEU A 161 -9.87 6.20 -0.13
C LEU A 161 -11.33 6.16 -0.62
N GLY A 162 -11.95 4.97 -0.67
CA GLY A 162 -13.38 4.82 -0.91
C GLY A 162 -14.24 5.45 0.19
N PHE A 163 -13.85 5.32 1.46
CA PHE A 163 -14.53 5.92 2.60
C PHE A 163 -14.46 7.45 2.58
N LEU A 164 -13.29 8.03 2.27
CA LEU A 164 -13.16 9.48 2.05
C LEU A 164 -14.05 9.97 0.91
N LYS A 165 -14.28 9.13 -0.11
CA LYS A 165 -15.17 9.41 -1.24
C LYS A 165 -16.65 9.11 -0.96
N GLY A 166 -17.00 8.74 0.28
CA GLY A 166 -18.38 8.54 0.72
C GLY A 166 -19.02 7.23 0.24
N VAL A 167 -18.22 6.21 -0.06
CA VAL A 167 -18.73 4.87 -0.35
C VAL A 167 -19.25 4.22 0.95
N ASP A 168 -20.44 3.62 0.90
CA ASP A 168 -21.03 2.88 2.03
C ASP A 168 -20.34 1.50 2.19
N PHE A 169 -19.95 1.15 3.42
CA PHE A 169 -19.27 -0.12 3.78
C PHE A 169 -19.99 -0.84 4.92
#